data_AF-A0A841LBH6-F1
#
_entry.id   AF-A0A841LBH6-F1
#
_cell.length_a   1.000
_cell.length_b   1.000
_cell.length_c   1.000
_cell.angle_alpha   90.00
_cell.angle_beta   90.00
_cell.angle_gamma   90.00
#
_symmetry.space_group_name_H-M   'P 1'
#
loop_
_entity.id
_entity.type
_entity.pdbx_description
1 polymer ?
#
loop_
_entity_poly.entity_id
_entity_poly.type
_entity_poly.pdbx_seq_one_letter_code
_entity_poly.pdbx_strand_id
1 'polypeptide(L)'
;MKRASVRTATRRPTNVSIDRRLVEDARALGINLSEACERGIADQVAATRAELWLAENREAIDSSNAHVEAHGLPLARYRLF
;
A
#
# COMPACT_ATOMS: atom_id res chain seq x y z
N MET A 1 -16.67 -0.79 -33.64
CA MET A 1 -16.47 -0.23 -32.28
C MET A 1 -15.16 -0.78 -31.73
N LYS A 2 -14.10 0.03 -31.66
CA LYS A 2 -12.78 -0.41 -31.17
C LYS A 2 -12.78 -0.36 -29.64
N ARG A 3 -12.74 -1.51 -28.96
CA ARG A 3 -12.51 -1.55 -27.52
C ARG A 3 -11.07 -1.13 -27.26
N ALA A 4 -10.90 -0.10 -26.44
CA ALA A 4 -9.59 0.35 -25.99
C ALA A 4 -8.86 -0.82 -25.31
N SER A 5 -7.65 -1.12 -25.79
CA SER A 5 -6.76 -2.07 -25.14
C SER A 5 -6.30 -1.44 -23.83
N VAL A 6 -6.89 -1.89 -22.72
CA VAL A 6 -6.30 -1.69 -21.39
C VAL A 6 -4.89 -2.25 -21.49
N ARG A 7 -3.87 -1.42 -21.24
CA ARG A 7 -2.49 -1.88 -21.07
C ARG A 7 -2.50 -2.99 -20.03
N THR A 8 -2.49 -4.24 -20.49
CA THR A 8 -2.26 -5.38 -19.63
C THR A 8 -0.87 -5.20 -19.08
N ALA A 9 -0.77 -4.75 -17.82
CA ALA A 9 0.44 -4.95 -17.05
C ALA A 9 0.86 -6.41 -17.28
N THR A 10 2.07 -6.60 -17.80
CA THR A 10 2.57 -7.92 -18.20
C THR A 10 2.71 -8.77 -16.94
N ARG A 11 1.65 -9.48 -16.56
CA ARG A 11 1.67 -10.39 -15.41
C ARG A 11 2.70 -11.45 -15.68
N ARG A 12 3.69 -11.56 -14.79
CA ARG A 12 4.70 -12.61 -14.86
C ARG A 12 4.24 -13.81 -14.03
N PRO A 13 4.10 -15.00 -14.63
CA PRO A 13 3.88 -16.21 -13.86
C PRO A 13 5.02 -16.38 -12.86
N THR A 14 4.69 -16.47 -11.58
CA THR A 14 5.65 -16.64 -10.50
C THR A 14 5.24 -17.87 -9.70
N ASN A 15 6.16 -18.80 -9.50
CA ASN A 15 5.91 -19.98 -8.70
C ASN A 15 6.14 -19.64 -7.22
N VAL A 16 5.14 -19.88 -6.38
CA VAL A 16 5.16 -19.57 -4.95
C VAL A 16 4.69 -20.78 -4.17
N SER A 17 5.29 -21.02 -3.00
CA SER A 17 4.86 -22.09 -2.09
C SER A 17 3.84 -21.52 -1.10
N ILE A 18 2.62 -22.06 -1.12
CA ILE A 18 1.52 -21.68 -0.23
C ILE A 18 1.03 -22.95 0.47
N ASP A 19 0.57 -22.81 1.72
CA ASP A 19 -0.04 -23.91 2.45
C ASP A 19 -1.16 -24.57 1.62
N ARG A 20 -1.10 -25.90 1.52
CA ARG A 20 -2.01 -26.67 0.68
C ARG A 20 -3.46 -26.54 1.13
N ARG A 21 -3.71 -26.54 2.45
CA ARG A 21 -5.07 -26.45 3.01
C ARG A 21 -5.68 -25.10 2.66
N LEU A 22 -4.90 -24.03 2.76
CA LEU A 22 -5.34 -22.69 2.37
C LEU A 22 -5.72 -22.60 0.88
N VAL A 23 -4.96 -23.27 0.00
CA VAL A 23 -5.29 -23.32 -1.43
C VAL A 23 -6.56 -24.13 -1.69
N GLU A 24 -6.73 -25.26 -0.99
CA GLU A 24 -7.93 -26.09 -1.10
C GLU A 24 -9.18 -25.35 -0.60
N ASP A 25 -9.09 -24.67 0.55
CA ASP A 25 -10.16 -23.85 1.11
C ASP A 25 -10.52 -22.69 0.17
N ALA A 26 -9.52 -21.98 -0.36
CA ALA A 26 -9.75 -20.90 -1.32
C ALA A 26 -10.46 -21.39 -2.58
N ARG A 27 -10.09 -22.58 -3.10
CA ARG A 27 -10.78 -23.19 -4.24
C ARG A 27 -12.21 -23.59 -3.92
N ALA A 28 -12.44 -24.19 -2.74
CA ALA A 28 -13.78 -24.57 -2.29
C ALA A 28 -14.71 -23.36 -2.16
N LEU A 29 -14.16 -22.20 -1.79
CA LEU A 29 -14.87 -20.92 -1.67
C LEU A 29 -14.95 -20.14 -2.99
N GLY A 30 -14.40 -20.65 -4.09
CA GLY A 30 -14.40 -19.98 -5.39
C GLY A 30 -13.52 -18.71 -5.45
N ILE A 31 -12.54 -18.59 -4.55
CA ILE A 31 -11.63 -17.44 -4.49
C ILE A 31 -10.64 -17.53 -5.65
N ASN A 32 -10.47 -16.43 -6.37
CA ASN A 32 -9.44 -16.30 -7.40
C ASN A 32 -8.06 -16.12 -6.75
N LEU A 33 -7.30 -17.22 -6.69
CA LEU A 33 -5.98 -17.24 -6.03
C LEU A 33 -5.01 -16.20 -6.59
N SER A 34 -4.99 -15.98 -7.92
CA SER A 34 -4.07 -15.01 -8.53
C SER A 34 -4.38 -13.60 -8.07
N GLU A 35 -5.66 -13.24 -8.02
CA GLU A 35 -6.11 -11.90 -7.60
C GLU A 35 -5.92 -11.70 -6.10
N ALA A 36 -6.21 -12.72 -5.29
CA ALA A 36 -5.97 -12.68 -3.85
C ALA A 36 -4.48 -12.51 -3.51
N CYS A 37 -3.60 -13.24 -4.21
CA CYS A 37 -2.15 -13.08 -4.06
C CYS A 37 -1.67 -11.71 -4.51
N GLU A 38 -2.16 -11.21 -5.66
CA GLU A 38 -1.78 -9.89 -6.18
C GLU A 38 -2.16 -8.79 -5.18
N ARG A 39 -3.37 -8.84 -4.62
CA ARG A 39 -3.81 -7.91 -3.57
C ARG A 39 -2.95 -8.00 -2.32
N GLY A 40 -2.73 -9.20 -1.79
CA GLY A 40 -1.92 -9.38 -0.58
C GLY A 40 -0.48 -8.87 -0.74
N ILE A 41 0.13 -9.10 -1.91
CA ILE A 41 1.46 -8.57 -2.22
C ILE A 41 1.43 -7.05 -2.32
N ALA A 42 0.43 -6.47 -3.01
CA ALA A 42 0.31 -5.03 -3.15
C ALA A 42 0.17 -4.33 -1.80
N ASP A 43 -0.68 -4.86 -0.92
CA ASP A 43 -0.91 -4.33 0.42
C ASP A 43 0.36 -4.41 1.28
N GLN A 44 1.05 -5.56 1.26
CA GLN A 44 2.31 -5.72 1.99
C GLN A 44 3.40 -4.78 1.48
N VAL A 45 3.54 -4.64 0.15
CA VAL A 45 4.52 -3.73 -0.45
C VAL A 45 4.22 -2.27 -0.08
N ALA A 46 2.95 -1.88 -0.11
CA ALA A 46 2.54 -0.53 0.29
C ALA A 46 2.86 -0.26 1.77
N ALA A 47 2.56 -1.20 2.66
CA ALA A 47 2.87 -1.09 4.08
C ALA A 47 4.38 -0.95 4.33
N THR A 48 5.19 -1.85 3.76
CA THR A 48 6.65 -1.80 3.91
C THR A 48 7.25 -0.52 3.33
N ARG A 49 6.73 -0.01 2.20
CA ARG A 49 7.17 1.28 1.65
C ARG A 49 6.82 2.45 2.56
N ALA A 50 5.65 2.44 3.18
CA ALA A 50 5.25 3.48 4.12
C ALA A 50 6.17 3.48 5.35
N GLU A 51 6.51 2.30 5.89
CA GLU A 51 7.45 2.15 7.00
C GLU A 51 8.85 2.68 6.64
N LEU A 52 9.38 2.31 5.47
CA LEU A 52 10.67 2.81 4.99
C LEU A 52 10.66 4.34 4.83
N TRP A 53 9.60 4.88 4.22
CA TRP A 53 9.46 6.32 4.06
C TRP A 53 9.42 7.05 5.40
N LEU A 54 8.66 6.54 6.38
CA LEU A 54 8.61 7.10 7.73
C LEU A 54 9.99 7.06 8.41
N ALA A 55 10.74 5.98 8.25
CA ALA A 55 12.09 5.87 8.80
C ALA A 55 13.05 6.87 8.15
N GLU A 56 13.01 7.00 6.83
CA GLU A 56 13.84 7.94 6.06
C GLU A 56 13.52 9.41 6.38
N ASN A 57 12.24 9.73 6.64
CA ASN A 57 11.77 11.10 6.85
C ASN A 57 11.64 11.46 8.33
N ARG A 58 12.05 10.58 9.25
CA ARG A 58 11.86 10.78 10.69
C ARG A 58 12.45 12.09 11.19
N GLU A 59 13.69 12.42 10.81
CA GLU A 59 14.33 13.67 11.23
C GLU A 59 13.61 14.92 10.70
N ALA A 60 13.11 14.88 9.46
CA ALA A 60 12.36 15.99 8.88
C ALA A 60 11.01 16.17 9.58
N ILE A 61 10.33 15.06 9.89
CA ILE A 61 9.07 15.05 10.65
C ILE A 61 9.31 15.59 12.07
N ASP A 62 10.34 15.13 12.76
CA ASP A 62 10.67 15.58 14.12
C ASP A 62 11.02 17.07 14.16
N SER A 63 11.80 17.55 13.18
CA SER A 63 12.11 18.97 13.03
C SER A 63 10.86 19.82 12.81
N SER A 64 9.96 19.36 11.92
CA SER A 64 8.68 20.03 11.67
C SER A 64 7.79 20.04 12.93
N ASN A 65 7.70 18.92 13.64
CA ASN A 65 6.93 18.81 14.88
C ASN A 65 7.47 19.75 15.95
N ALA A 66 8.78 19.77 16.17
CA ALA A 66 9.43 20.68 17.12
C ALA A 66 9.16 22.16 16.78
N HIS A 67 9.15 22.51 15.50
CA HIS A 67 8.82 23.86 15.07
C HIS A 67 7.37 24.23 15.41
N VAL A 68 6.41 23.33 15.15
CA VAL A 68 4.99 23.53 15.48
C VAL A 68 4.76 23.62 16.99
N GLU A 69 5.42 22.79 17.78
CA GLU A 69 5.33 22.87 19.25
C GLU A 69 5.86 24.21 19.79
N ALA A 70 6.95 24.71 19.21
CA ALA A 70 7.55 25.96 19.65
C ALA A 70 6.79 27.23 19.17
N HIS A 71 6.22 27.20 17.96
CA HIS A 71 5.67 28.40 17.31
C HIS A 71 4.14 28.34 17.10
N GLY A 72 3.51 27.23 17.46
CA GLY A 72 2.13 26.93 17.12
C GLY A 72 1.95 26.54 15.65
N LEU A 73 0.72 26.21 15.28
CA LEU A 73 0.37 25.85 13.91
C LEU A 73 0.50 27.06 12.97
N PRO A 74 1.34 26.98 11.92
CA PRO A 74 1.40 28.02 10.91
C PRO A 74 0.01 28.29 10.33
N LEU A 75 -0.33 29.57 10.16
CA LEU A 75 -1.59 30.01 9.55
C LEU A 75 -2.87 29.59 10.30
N ALA A 76 -2.79 29.07 11.52
CA ALA A 76 -3.96 28.72 12.33
C ALA A 76 -4.98 29.87 12.45
N ARG A 77 -4.48 31.12 12.45
CA ARG A 77 -5.29 32.35 12.46
C ARG A 77 -6.23 32.53 11.27
N TYR A 78 -6.07 31.76 10.19
CA TYR A 78 -6.93 31.82 9.00
C TYR A 78 -7.79 30.55 8.84
N ARG A 79 -7.76 29.62 9.79
CA ARG A 79 -8.57 28.40 9.73
C ARG A 79 -10.05 28.77 9.94
N LEU A 80 -10.82 28.71 8.87
CA LEU A 80 -12.28 28.72 8.93
C LEU A 80 -12.72 27.29 9.33
N PHE A 81 -13.55 27.22 10.36
CA PHE A 81 -14.06 26.05 11.08
C PHE A 81 -14.22 24.78 10.23
#